data_AF-A0A832QBH4-F1
#
_entry.id   AF-A0A832QBH4-F1
#
_cell.length_a   1.000
_cell.length_b   1.000
_cell.length_c   1.000
_cell.angle_alpha   90.00
_cell.angle_beta   90.00
_cell.angle_gamma   90.00
#
_symmetry.space_group_name_H-M   'P 1'
#
loop_
_entity.id
_entity.type
_entity.pdbx_description
1 polymer ?
#
loop_
_entity_poly.entity_id
_entity_poly.type
_entity_poly.pdbx_seq_one_letter_code
_entity_poly.pdbx_strand_id
1 'polypeptide(L)'
;MPTTTTAVLSLPARKGLLKPLAAAMLCAGYGTLACAQTASTQDASERERAPDRRLEVVEVHGEYLRQTSSSEKFTAPLLDTPQTLQIIPQEVFIQQGAQNLTDVLSNTPGISFNAGENGFSTSTGNFSLRGFDTSGSIFIDGSRDSGSYNRDIFNVEQVEVAKGPAGDNGRGSGGGYINMATKTPKQDNTSVASLSYGFDSYDSDPRQRGTVDINRAVTDHTAVRLNLMVEESGFAGRDKADRSAWGIAPSVAFGLGTPTRFTLAYQHVTDEGRPDWGVPASLIKDSFRYDPTTRSSLRDEFYGLSSDFQDIESNAFLLRAEHDLNSVMTLSNQTRWSRTDHRARFTTPFNYDEATHIATTQTQFYDRETTTVSNLTNLGVQFNTGAINHHLATGIEFTREESDAGRFGTSNSTTDIFNPNPDRAPATPFDPPQNNAVNVDTLAAYVYDTVEFNDNWQLTGGLRVEHYEVSIDSGTIDGAPTGSLAGHEDSETTVSGKIGLVYKPSENGSIYAAVGLA
;
A
#
# COMPACT_ATOMS: atom_id res chain seq x y z
N MET A 1 -20.39 58.22 17.88
CA MET A 1 -21.01 56.98 18.42
C MET A 1 -21.63 56.23 17.26
N PRO A 2 -21.04 55.10 16.82
CA PRO A 2 -21.76 54.12 16.03
C PRO A 2 -22.03 52.88 16.90
N THR A 3 -23.30 52.51 16.93
CA THR A 3 -23.90 51.39 17.65
C THR A 3 -23.66 50.09 16.89
N THR A 4 -23.05 49.11 17.56
CA THR A 4 -22.83 47.74 17.08
C THR A 4 -24.13 46.95 17.21
N THR A 5 -24.61 46.36 16.11
CA THR A 5 -25.76 45.44 16.09
C THR A 5 -25.24 44.01 15.99
N THR A 6 -25.40 43.25 17.08
CA THR A 6 -25.09 41.82 17.16
C THR A 6 -26.32 41.03 16.73
N ALA A 7 -26.22 40.28 15.64
CA ALA A 7 -27.25 39.31 15.23
C ALA A 7 -26.87 37.92 15.75
N VAL A 8 -27.74 37.36 16.59
CA VAL A 8 -27.64 35.99 17.12
C VAL A 8 -28.40 35.07 16.15
N LEU A 9 -27.70 34.11 15.54
CA LEU A 9 -28.31 33.06 14.74
C LEU A 9 -28.35 31.76 15.56
N SER A 10 -29.55 31.33 15.91
CA SER A 10 -29.83 30.08 16.63
C SER A 10 -29.97 28.91 15.65
N LEU A 11 -29.14 27.87 15.78
CA LEU A 11 -29.27 26.60 15.07
C LEU A 11 -30.12 25.61 15.89
N PRO A 12 -31.01 24.81 15.26
CA PRO A 12 -31.80 23.80 15.98
C PRO A 12 -30.99 22.52 16.22
N ALA A 13 -31.10 21.99 17.43
CA ALA A 13 -30.47 20.73 17.84
C ALA A 13 -31.17 19.52 17.19
N ARG A 14 -30.45 18.77 16.34
CA ARG A 14 -30.80 17.39 15.97
C ARG A 14 -30.19 16.42 16.97
N LYS A 15 -31.03 15.56 17.56
CA LYS A 15 -30.63 14.45 18.44
C LYS A 15 -30.15 13.28 17.58
N GLY A 16 -28.85 13.01 17.59
CA GLY A 16 -28.25 11.76 17.11
C GLY A 16 -27.79 10.92 18.30
N LEU A 17 -28.18 9.64 18.34
CA LEU A 17 -27.71 8.66 19.31
C LEU A 17 -26.23 8.33 19.03
N LEU A 18 -25.32 8.78 19.89
CA LEU A 18 -23.93 8.31 19.93
C LEU A 18 -23.85 7.09 20.86
N LYS A 19 -23.38 5.95 20.33
CA LYS A 19 -22.89 4.82 21.13
C LYS A 19 -21.48 5.15 21.63
N PRO A 20 -21.09 4.80 22.86
CA PRO A 20 -19.80 5.21 23.40
C PRO A 20 -18.72 4.19 23.04
N LEU A 21 -17.69 4.62 22.32
CA LEU A 21 -16.35 4.03 22.47
C LEU A 21 -15.47 5.10 23.11
N ALA A 22 -15.04 4.82 24.34
CA ALA A 22 -14.24 5.71 25.14
C ALA A 22 -12.77 5.64 24.72
N ALA A 23 -12.25 6.71 24.10
CA ALA A 23 -10.83 6.99 24.02
C ALA A 23 -10.54 8.23 24.89
N ALA A 24 -10.05 8.00 26.10
CA ALA A 24 -9.64 9.05 27.02
C ALA A 24 -8.26 9.58 26.60
N MET A 25 -8.21 10.71 25.87
CA MET A 25 -6.99 11.49 25.71
C MET A 25 -6.89 12.54 26.82
N LEU A 26 -5.92 12.33 27.71
CA LEU A 26 -5.51 13.28 28.74
C LEU A 26 -4.64 14.38 28.09
N CYS A 27 -5.24 15.52 27.74
CA CYS A 27 -4.48 16.71 27.37
C CYS A 27 -3.99 17.43 28.63
N ALA A 28 -2.73 17.21 29.02
CA ALA A 28 -2.04 18.07 29.97
C ALA A 28 -1.48 19.29 29.22
N GLY A 29 -2.24 20.39 29.25
CA GLY A 29 -1.82 21.67 28.72
C GLY A 29 -0.72 22.30 29.58
N TYR A 30 0.44 22.57 28.98
CA TYR A 30 1.35 23.61 29.43
C TYR A 30 1.37 24.71 28.37
N GLY A 31 0.72 25.82 28.71
CA GLY A 31 0.77 27.05 27.92
C GLY A 31 2.16 27.66 27.97
N THR A 32 2.62 28.14 26.82
CA THR A 32 3.70 29.12 26.77
C THR A 32 3.20 30.34 26.01
N LEU A 33 3.36 31.48 26.68
CA LEU A 33 2.94 32.81 26.26
C LEU A 33 3.70 33.27 25.02
N ALA A 34 2.97 33.74 24.02
CA ALA A 34 3.50 34.57 22.97
C ALA A 34 3.87 35.95 23.54
N CYS A 35 5.13 36.35 23.44
CA CYS A 35 5.57 37.72 23.63
C CYS A 35 6.01 38.28 22.27
N ALA A 36 5.16 39.11 21.68
CA ALA A 36 5.52 39.97 20.56
C ALA A 36 6.38 41.12 21.09
N GLN A 37 7.60 41.27 20.58
CA GLN A 37 8.40 42.47 20.80
C GLN A 37 8.34 43.37 19.56
N THR A 38 7.83 44.58 19.80
CA THR A 38 7.88 45.75 18.94
C THR A 38 9.32 46.20 18.76
N ALA A 39 9.74 46.41 17.51
CA ALA A 39 11.01 47.05 17.19
C ALA A 39 10.90 48.56 17.43
N SER A 40 11.70 49.09 18.36
CA SER A 40 12.00 50.53 18.44
C SER A 40 13.43 50.76 17.96
N THR A 41 13.56 51.64 16.97
CA THR A 41 14.82 52.19 16.48
C THR A 41 15.29 53.29 17.42
N GLN A 42 16.49 53.18 17.99
CA GLN A 42 17.24 54.34 18.49
C GLN A 42 18.76 54.14 18.41
N ASP A 43 19.35 55.08 17.67
CA ASP A 43 20.70 55.64 17.63
C ASP A 43 21.99 54.84 17.88
N ALA A 44 22.92 55.12 16.98
CA ALA A 44 24.29 54.69 16.94
C ALA A 44 25.20 55.58 17.81
N SER A 45 25.85 55.00 18.81
CA SER A 45 27.26 55.25 19.11
C SER A 45 27.76 54.33 20.23
N GLU A 46 28.55 53.33 19.87
CA GLU A 46 29.84 52.96 20.49
C GLU A 46 30.23 51.58 19.96
N ARG A 47 31.37 51.53 19.27
CA ARG A 47 31.95 50.29 18.73
C ARG A 47 32.58 49.50 19.88
N GLU A 48 31.77 48.68 20.53
CA GLU A 48 32.28 47.53 21.26
C GLU A 48 32.44 46.37 20.26
N ARG A 49 33.65 45.82 20.18
CA ARG A 49 33.97 44.68 19.30
C ARG A 49 33.15 43.47 19.76
N ALA A 50 32.05 43.21 19.07
CA ALA A 50 31.28 41.98 19.23
C ALA A 50 32.22 40.77 19.02
N PRO A 51 32.15 39.73 19.87
CA PRO A 51 32.91 38.52 19.64
C PRO A 51 32.47 37.90 18.31
N ASP A 52 33.46 37.41 17.58
CA ASP A 52 33.35 36.69 16.31
C ASP A 52 32.17 35.71 16.35
N ARG A 53 31.00 36.13 15.84
CA ARG A 53 29.90 35.22 15.53
C ARG A 53 30.35 34.44 14.31
N ARG A 54 31.18 33.41 14.53
CA ARG A 54 31.26 32.28 13.61
C ARG A 54 29.81 31.82 13.44
N LEU A 55 29.27 32.08 12.24
CA LEU A 55 28.03 31.47 11.82
C LEU A 55 28.16 29.98 12.12
N GLU A 56 27.17 29.42 12.82
CA GLU A 56 27.12 27.99 13.06
C GLU A 56 27.19 27.33 11.69
N VAL A 57 28.31 26.64 11.43
CA VAL A 57 28.46 25.87 10.20
C VAL A 57 27.48 24.73 10.35
N VAL A 58 26.33 24.85 9.69
CA VAL A 58 25.42 23.73 9.50
C VAL A 58 26.10 22.80 8.52
N GLU A 59 26.85 21.85 9.07
CA GLU A 59 27.45 20.77 8.31
C GLU A 59 26.32 19.80 7.93
N VAL A 60 25.79 19.98 6.72
CA VAL A 60 24.81 19.06 6.15
C VAL A 60 25.56 17.81 5.71
N HIS A 61 25.63 16.82 6.61
CA HIS A 61 25.99 15.48 6.23
C HIS A 61 24.83 14.87 5.44
N GLY A 62 24.91 14.94 4.11
CA GLY A 62 24.11 14.07 3.27
C GLY A 62 24.65 12.65 3.41
N GLU A 63 24.11 11.87 4.34
CA GLU A 63 24.23 10.42 4.23
C GLU A 63 23.41 9.99 3.03
N TYR A 64 24.10 9.61 1.95
CA TYR A 64 23.47 8.81 0.92
C TYR A 64 23.18 7.44 1.54
N LEU A 65 22.01 7.30 2.18
CA LEU A 65 21.52 6.01 2.63
C LEU A 65 21.54 5.11 1.39
N ARG A 66 22.47 4.15 1.33
CA ARG A 66 22.49 3.15 0.26
C ARG A 66 21.18 2.39 0.38
N GLN A 67 20.23 2.73 -0.47
CA GLN A 67 18.98 2.02 -0.55
C GLN A 67 19.28 0.59 -1.00
N THR A 68 18.95 -0.36 -0.15
CA THR A 68 19.07 -1.79 -0.42
C THR A 68 17.69 -2.38 -0.56
N SER A 69 17.55 -3.33 -1.48
CA SER A 69 16.35 -4.15 -1.52
C SER A 69 16.20 -4.92 -0.20
N SER A 70 14.97 -5.06 0.27
CA SER A 70 14.61 -5.93 1.40
C SER A 70 14.62 -7.40 1.00
N SER A 71 14.57 -7.70 -0.30
CA SER A 71 14.62 -9.06 -0.83
C SER A 71 16.05 -9.57 -0.94
N GLU A 72 16.32 -10.69 -0.29
CA GLU A 72 17.60 -11.39 -0.32
C GLU A 72 17.94 -12.01 -1.69
N LYS A 73 16.98 -12.01 -2.63
CA LYS A 73 17.16 -12.50 -4.00
C LYS A 73 17.95 -11.52 -4.88
N PHE A 74 18.07 -10.25 -4.47
CA PHE A 74 18.93 -9.28 -5.14
C PHE A 74 20.37 -9.43 -4.66
N THR A 75 21.21 -10.03 -5.50
CA THR A 75 22.59 -10.38 -5.14
C THR A 75 23.63 -9.29 -5.46
N ALA A 76 23.20 -8.15 -5.99
CA ALA A 76 24.05 -7.00 -6.28
C ALA A 76 23.48 -5.73 -5.63
N PRO A 77 24.33 -4.72 -5.33
CA PRO A 77 23.85 -3.38 -4.97
C PRO A 77 22.90 -2.81 -6.03
N LEU A 78 22.05 -1.86 -5.65
CA LEU A 78 21.09 -1.25 -6.58
C LEU A 78 21.76 -0.63 -7.82
N LEU A 79 22.91 0.04 -7.63
CA LEU A 79 23.71 0.61 -8.72
C LEU A 79 24.09 -0.44 -9.79
N ASP A 80 24.30 -1.67 -9.36
CA ASP A 80 24.86 -2.75 -10.17
C ASP A 80 23.80 -3.81 -10.51
N THR A 81 22.54 -3.60 -10.13
CA THR A 81 21.44 -4.51 -10.46
C THR A 81 20.96 -4.21 -11.89
N PRO A 82 21.03 -5.15 -12.85
CA PRO A 82 20.61 -4.91 -14.22
C PRO A 82 19.08 -4.99 -14.40
N GLN A 83 18.34 -4.26 -13.57
CA GLN A 83 16.87 -4.16 -13.59
C GLN A 83 16.45 -2.76 -13.13
N THR A 84 15.37 -2.24 -13.69
CA THR A 84 14.77 -1.00 -13.18
C THR A 84 14.05 -1.28 -11.86
N LEU A 85 14.74 -1.08 -10.74
CA LEU A 85 14.21 -1.18 -9.39
C LEU A 85 14.20 0.22 -8.75
N GLN A 86 13.05 0.66 -8.26
CA GLN A 86 12.89 1.93 -7.55
C GLN A 86 12.54 1.65 -6.10
N ILE A 87 13.31 2.20 -5.16
CA ILE A 87 13.05 2.09 -3.72
C ILE A 87 12.56 3.45 -3.22
N ILE A 88 11.37 3.47 -2.65
CA ILE A 88 10.70 4.66 -2.10
C ILE A 88 10.69 4.49 -0.58
N PRO A 89 11.63 5.14 0.14
CA PRO A 89 11.78 4.95 1.56
C PRO A 89 10.77 5.80 2.34
N GLN A 90 10.54 5.47 3.61
CA GLN A 90 9.51 6.12 4.43
C GLN A 90 9.65 7.62 4.56
N GLU A 91 10.88 8.15 4.51
CA GLU A 91 11.12 9.58 4.61
C GLU A 91 10.44 10.33 3.46
N VAL A 92 10.39 9.73 2.26
CA VAL A 92 9.75 10.33 1.09
C VAL A 92 8.24 10.38 1.28
N PHE A 93 7.61 9.27 1.63
CA PHE A 93 6.15 9.24 1.75
C PHE A 93 5.63 9.97 3.00
N ILE A 94 6.43 10.05 4.07
CA ILE A 94 6.14 10.92 5.23
C ILE A 94 6.20 12.40 4.81
N GLN A 95 7.23 12.83 4.08
CA GLN A 95 7.38 14.22 3.62
C GLN A 95 6.26 14.64 2.67
N GLN A 96 5.73 13.70 1.89
CA GLN A 96 4.60 13.94 0.99
C GLN A 96 3.24 13.94 1.69
N GLY A 97 3.17 13.49 2.95
CA GLY A 97 1.92 13.26 3.64
C GLY A 97 1.07 12.15 2.98
N ALA A 98 1.73 11.21 2.30
CA ALA A 98 1.08 10.04 1.72
C ALA A 98 0.48 9.17 2.83
N GLN A 99 -0.61 8.47 2.53
CA GLN A 99 -1.38 7.72 3.54
C GLN A 99 -1.53 6.25 3.18
N ASN A 100 -1.50 5.95 1.89
CA ASN A 100 -1.68 4.61 1.37
C ASN A 100 -0.72 4.34 0.20
N LEU A 101 -0.69 3.09 -0.26
CA LEU A 101 0.17 2.66 -1.36
C LEU A 101 -0.06 3.46 -2.66
N THR A 102 -1.29 3.83 -2.98
CA THR A 102 -1.65 4.63 -4.17
C THR A 102 -0.96 5.99 -4.15
N ASP A 103 -0.95 6.68 -3.00
CA ASP A 103 -0.25 7.95 -2.84
C ASP A 103 1.26 7.78 -3.06
N VAL A 104 1.86 6.73 -2.51
CA VAL A 104 3.29 6.43 -2.67
C VAL A 104 3.63 6.17 -4.14
N LEU A 105 2.83 5.35 -4.81
CA LEU A 105 3.02 4.96 -6.21
C LEU A 105 2.78 6.12 -7.19
N SER A 106 2.09 7.19 -6.79
CA SER A 106 1.87 8.38 -7.63
C SER A 106 3.17 9.08 -8.05
N ASN A 107 4.27 8.82 -7.33
CA ASN A 107 5.61 9.33 -7.67
C ASN A 107 6.39 8.47 -8.68
N THR A 108 5.80 7.36 -9.10
CA THR A 108 6.48 6.34 -9.88
C THR A 108 6.05 6.42 -11.34
N PRO A 109 6.92 6.88 -12.26
CA PRO A 109 6.56 6.91 -13.68
C PRO A 109 6.33 5.48 -14.19
N GLY A 110 5.31 5.31 -15.02
CA GLY A 110 4.88 4.01 -15.55
C GLY A 110 3.84 3.30 -14.70
N ILE A 111 3.36 3.91 -13.61
CA ILE A 111 2.13 3.52 -12.93
C ILE A 111 0.95 4.28 -13.54
N SER A 112 -0.19 3.62 -13.72
CA SER A 112 -1.45 4.27 -14.09
C SER A 112 -2.58 3.70 -13.24
N PHE A 113 -3.32 4.59 -12.57
CA PHE A 113 -4.43 4.20 -11.70
C PHE A 113 -5.68 3.95 -12.53
N ASN A 114 -6.31 2.82 -12.27
CA ASN A 114 -7.48 2.35 -13.00
C ASN A 114 -8.71 2.59 -12.11
N ALA A 115 -9.78 3.15 -12.66
CA ALA A 115 -11.01 3.41 -11.92
C ALA A 115 -11.88 2.15 -11.67
N GLY A 116 -11.35 0.96 -11.97
CA GLY A 116 -12.13 -0.26 -12.12
C GLY A 116 -12.87 -0.27 -13.46
N GLU A 117 -12.48 -1.17 -14.37
CA GLU A 117 -13.09 -1.27 -15.70
C GLU A 117 -13.75 -2.65 -15.90
N ASN A 118 -14.73 -2.74 -16.80
CA ASN A 118 -15.39 -3.98 -17.25
C ASN A 118 -16.55 -4.53 -16.40
N GLY A 119 -17.28 -3.68 -15.67
CA GLY A 119 -18.54 -4.09 -15.01
C GLY A 119 -18.38 -4.88 -13.71
N PHE A 120 -17.16 -4.99 -13.21
CA PHE A 120 -16.85 -5.45 -11.86
C PHE A 120 -15.59 -4.72 -11.40
N SER A 121 -15.69 -3.96 -10.31
CA SER A 121 -14.50 -3.40 -9.67
C SER A 121 -14.36 -3.91 -8.25
N THR A 122 -13.12 -4.15 -7.84
CA THR A 122 -12.80 -4.84 -6.60
C THR A 122 -12.13 -3.93 -5.58
N SER A 123 -11.57 -2.80 -6.02
CA SER A 123 -10.97 -1.78 -5.17
C SER A 123 -10.82 -0.46 -5.93
N THR A 124 -10.80 0.66 -5.21
CA THR A 124 -10.49 2.00 -5.72
C THR A 124 -8.98 2.25 -5.86
N GLY A 125 -8.13 1.37 -5.33
CA GLY A 125 -6.66 1.45 -5.41
C GLY A 125 -6.04 0.63 -6.53
N ASN A 126 -6.81 0.25 -7.55
CA ASN A 126 -6.29 -0.54 -8.66
C ASN A 126 -5.34 0.28 -9.53
N PHE A 127 -4.24 -0.34 -9.95
CA PHE A 127 -3.27 0.28 -10.85
C PHE A 127 -2.74 -0.73 -11.87
N SER A 128 -2.09 -0.20 -12.89
CA SER A 128 -1.29 -0.94 -13.84
C SER A 128 0.16 -0.47 -13.79
N LEU A 129 1.08 -1.36 -14.10
CA LEU A 129 2.51 -1.08 -14.20
C LEU A 129 2.95 -1.39 -15.63
N ARG A 130 3.47 -0.37 -16.32
CA ARG A 130 3.81 -0.43 -17.76
C ARG A 130 2.65 -0.92 -18.64
N GLY A 131 1.41 -0.60 -18.24
CA GLY A 131 0.19 -0.98 -18.96
C GLY A 131 -0.31 -2.40 -18.71
N PHE A 132 0.35 -3.18 -17.84
CA PHE A 132 -0.13 -4.48 -17.41
C PHE A 132 -0.83 -4.39 -16.06
N ASP A 133 -1.88 -5.19 -15.87
CA ASP A 133 -2.55 -5.31 -14.57
C ASP A 133 -1.58 -5.81 -13.49
N THR A 134 -1.70 -5.27 -12.28
CA THR A 134 -0.85 -5.61 -11.13
C THR A 134 -1.64 -6.12 -9.94
N SER A 135 -2.93 -6.43 -10.09
CA SER A 135 -3.79 -6.88 -8.99
C SER A 135 -3.22 -8.10 -8.28
N GLY A 136 -2.60 -9.02 -9.03
CA GLY A 136 -1.89 -10.17 -8.50
C GLY A 136 -0.38 -9.99 -8.32
N SER A 137 0.17 -8.77 -8.34
CA SER A 137 1.63 -8.50 -8.30
C SER A 137 2.03 -7.52 -7.19
N ILE A 138 1.31 -7.56 -6.07
CA ILE A 138 1.62 -6.83 -4.84
C ILE A 138 2.09 -7.81 -3.78
N PHE A 139 3.19 -7.48 -3.12
CA PHE A 139 3.86 -8.31 -2.12
C PHE A 139 4.08 -7.51 -0.84
N ILE A 140 4.05 -8.20 0.30
CA ILE A 140 4.43 -7.66 1.61
C ILE A 140 5.53 -8.57 2.16
N ASP A 141 6.70 -8.01 2.39
CA ASP A 141 7.92 -8.74 2.79
C ASP A 141 8.23 -9.92 1.86
N GLY A 142 8.00 -9.77 0.54
CA GLY A 142 8.22 -10.81 -0.47
C GLY A 142 7.14 -11.91 -0.54
N SER A 143 6.15 -11.90 0.36
CA SER A 143 4.97 -12.78 0.31
C SER A 143 3.86 -12.12 -0.51
N ARG A 144 3.19 -12.87 -1.39
CA ARG A 144 2.10 -12.31 -2.21
C ARG A 144 0.93 -11.90 -1.33
N ASP A 145 0.41 -10.70 -1.57
CA ASP A 145 -0.77 -10.19 -0.88
C ASP A 145 -1.93 -10.09 -1.87
N SER A 146 -2.68 -11.18 -2.01
CA SER A 146 -3.71 -11.37 -3.06
C SER A 146 -5.05 -10.69 -2.77
N GLY A 147 -5.18 -10.03 -1.61
CA GLY A 147 -6.38 -9.28 -1.27
C GLY A 147 -6.56 -8.03 -2.14
N SER A 148 -7.81 -7.68 -2.45
CA SER A 148 -8.16 -6.45 -3.16
C SER A 148 -8.66 -5.40 -2.17
N TYR A 149 -7.77 -4.49 -1.75
CA TYR A 149 -8.06 -3.41 -0.80
C TYR A 149 -6.99 -2.32 -0.87
N ASN A 150 -7.29 -1.14 -0.31
CA ASN A 150 -6.30 -0.08 -0.16
C ASN A 150 -5.38 -0.38 1.02
N ARG A 151 -4.06 -0.32 0.80
CA ARG A 151 -3.06 -0.63 1.82
C ARG A 151 -2.53 0.64 2.46
N ASP A 152 -2.73 0.78 3.76
CA ASP A 152 -2.17 1.87 4.55
C ASP A 152 -0.65 1.68 4.74
N ILE A 153 0.09 2.79 4.85
CA ILE A 153 1.56 2.78 4.96
C ILE A 153 2.10 2.99 6.39
N PHE A 154 1.25 3.02 7.43
CA PHE A 154 1.68 3.28 8.82
C PHE A 154 2.77 2.31 9.33
N ASN A 155 2.75 1.05 8.87
CA ASN A 155 3.69 -0.01 9.24
C ASN A 155 4.73 -0.33 8.14
N VAL A 156 4.92 0.56 7.16
CA VAL A 156 5.81 0.35 6.00
C VAL A 156 7.10 1.14 6.20
N GLU A 157 8.24 0.50 5.93
CA GLU A 157 9.57 1.13 5.97
C GLU A 157 9.98 1.59 4.57
N GLN A 158 9.66 0.82 3.53
CA GLN A 158 9.90 1.20 2.13
C GLN A 158 8.94 0.47 1.17
N VAL A 159 8.71 1.09 0.03
CA VAL A 159 8.01 0.49 -1.13
C VAL A 159 9.01 0.30 -2.27
N GLU A 160 9.08 -0.91 -2.77
CA GLU A 160 9.97 -1.31 -3.87
C GLU A 160 9.14 -1.56 -5.12
N VAL A 161 9.53 -0.91 -6.22
CA VAL A 161 8.87 -1.03 -7.52
C VAL A 161 9.84 -1.65 -8.51
N ALA A 162 9.71 -2.95 -8.75
CA ALA A 162 10.46 -3.66 -9.78
C ALA A 162 9.71 -3.54 -11.11
N LYS A 163 10.33 -2.91 -12.11
CA LYS A 163 9.69 -2.64 -13.41
C LYS A 163 10.21 -3.57 -14.51
N GLY A 164 9.28 -4.22 -15.19
CA GLY A 164 9.53 -5.24 -16.21
C GLY A 164 9.60 -6.67 -15.64
N PRO A 165 9.75 -7.68 -16.52
CA PRO A 165 9.83 -9.08 -16.14
C PRO A 165 10.93 -9.31 -15.10
N ALA A 166 10.54 -9.76 -13.90
CA ALA A 166 11.48 -9.96 -12.80
C ALA A 166 11.79 -11.44 -12.54
N GLY A 167 10.80 -12.33 -12.70
CA GLY A 167 10.92 -13.79 -12.54
C GLY A 167 11.29 -14.30 -11.13
N ASP A 168 11.63 -13.41 -10.20
CA ASP A 168 12.08 -13.73 -8.84
C ASP A 168 10.93 -14.00 -7.86
N ASN A 169 9.76 -13.41 -8.10
CA ASN A 169 8.55 -13.60 -7.30
C ASN A 169 7.50 -14.53 -7.93
N GLY A 170 7.91 -15.31 -8.95
CA GLY A 170 7.05 -16.30 -9.58
C GLY A 170 5.96 -15.72 -10.47
N ARG A 171 4.83 -16.42 -10.56
CA ARG A 171 3.62 -16.01 -11.27
C ARG A 171 3.34 -14.52 -11.06
N GLY A 172 3.21 -13.76 -12.13
CA GLY A 172 3.04 -12.33 -12.00
C GLY A 172 2.87 -11.64 -13.34
N SER A 173 2.79 -10.31 -13.27
CA SER A 173 2.61 -9.46 -14.42
C SER A 173 3.90 -9.23 -15.18
N GLY A 174 3.84 -9.19 -16.52
CA GLY A 174 4.98 -8.75 -17.36
C GLY A 174 5.40 -7.30 -17.11
N GLY A 175 4.54 -6.52 -16.43
CA GLY A 175 4.85 -5.16 -15.97
C GLY A 175 5.86 -5.09 -14.83
N GLY A 176 6.00 -6.16 -14.04
CA GLY A 176 6.79 -6.22 -12.81
C GLY A 176 5.92 -6.34 -11.55
N TYR A 177 6.46 -5.96 -10.39
CA TYR A 177 5.77 -6.10 -9.10
C TYR A 177 6.06 -4.94 -8.15
N ILE A 178 5.20 -4.81 -7.14
CA ILE A 178 5.38 -3.93 -5.99
C ILE A 178 5.63 -4.78 -4.75
N ASN A 179 6.64 -4.43 -3.95
CA ASN A 179 6.88 -5.05 -2.65
C ASN A 179 6.89 -3.98 -1.54
N MET A 180 6.11 -4.19 -0.49
CA MET A 180 6.06 -3.34 0.70
C MET A 180 6.87 -4.02 1.81
N ALA A 181 7.99 -3.41 2.20
CA ALA A 181 8.78 -3.91 3.32
C ALA A 181 8.23 -3.32 4.63
N THR A 182 7.91 -4.18 5.58
CA THR A 182 7.35 -3.74 6.87
C THR A 182 8.42 -3.28 7.83
N LYS A 183 8.03 -2.40 8.75
CA LYS A 183 8.87 -1.91 9.83
C LYS A 183 9.24 -3.03 10.80
N THR A 184 10.54 -3.25 11.00
CA THR A 184 11.07 -4.22 11.97
C THR A 184 11.72 -3.53 13.18
N PRO A 185 11.85 -4.22 14.33
CA PRO A 185 12.55 -3.68 15.48
C PRO A 185 14.04 -3.50 15.25
N LYS A 186 14.58 -2.37 15.72
CA LYS A 186 16.00 -1.99 15.59
C LYS A 186 16.63 -1.74 16.98
N GLN A 187 17.96 -1.65 17.07
CA GLN A 187 18.64 -1.42 18.36
C GLN A 187 18.72 0.03 18.83
N ASP A 188 18.24 0.97 18.02
CA ASP A 188 18.08 2.36 18.40
C ASP A 188 16.74 2.59 19.12
N ASN A 189 16.63 3.66 19.90
CA ASN A 189 15.37 3.99 20.58
C ASN A 189 14.70 5.16 19.85
N THR A 190 13.53 4.94 19.27
CA THR A 190 12.79 5.97 18.53
C THR A 190 11.34 6.04 19.00
N SER A 191 10.79 7.25 19.01
CA SER A 191 9.37 7.49 19.24
C SER A 191 8.91 8.62 18.38
N VAL A 192 8.01 8.30 17.46
CA VAL A 192 7.41 9.25 16.54
C VAL A 192 5.90 9.19 16.75
N ALA A 193 5.28 10.35 16.89
CA ALA A 193 3.84 10.48 16.89
C ALA A 193 3.47 11.55 15.88
N SER A 194 2.41 11.33 15.11
CA SER A 194 1.87 12.31 14.18
C SER A 194 0.38 12.51 14.44
N LEU A 195 -0.06 13.76 14.29
CA LEU A 195 -1.46 14.12 14.27
C LEU A 195 -1.69 15.03 13.07
N SER A 196 -2.69 14.71 12.26
CA SER A 196 -3.05 15.43 11.05
C SER A 196 -4.52 15.79 11.06
N TYR A 197 -4.83 17.02 10.68
CA TYR A 197 -6.18 17.52 10.46
C TYR A 197 -6.24 18.14 9.07
N GLY A 198 -7.12 17.63 8.21
CA GLY A 198 -7.30 18.07 6.84
C GLY A 198 -8.75 18.45 6.57
N PHE A 199 -8.95 19.49 5.77
CA PHE A 199 -10.25 19.94 5.28
C PHE A 199 -10.09 20.40 3.85
N ASP A 200 -11.18 20.54 3.13
CA ASP A 200 -11.20 21.08 1.78
C ASP A 200 -12.22 22.22 1.65
N SER A 201 -12.42 22.70 0.42
CA SER A 201 -13.39 23.76 0.13
C SER A 201 -14.81 23.25 -0.10
N TYR A 202 -15.03 21.96 0.07
CA TYR A 202 -16.30 21.26 -0.12
C TYR A 202 -16.90 20.91 1.25
N ASP A 203 -18.13 20.40 1.27
CA ASP A 203 -18.81 20.00 2.52
C ASP A 203 -18.44 18.56 2.94
N SER A 204 -17.22 18.13 2.61
CA SER A 204 -16.71 16.80 2.97
C SER A 204 -16.27 16.74 4.42
N ASP A 205 -16.47 15.58 5.06
CA ASP A 205 -16.02 15.37 6.43
C ASP A 205 -14.49 15.58 6.56
N PRO A 206 -14.02 16.31 7.59
CA PRO A 206 -12.61 16.60 7.76
C PRO A 206 -11.83 15.32 8.07
N ARG A 207 -10.62 15.20 7.51
CA ARG A 207 -9.71 14.09 7.77
C ARG A 207 -8.96 14.31 9.09
N GLN A 208 -9.09 13.39 10.01
CA GLN A 208 -8.39 13.35 11.29
C GLN A 208 -7.60 12.06 11.36
N ARG A 209 -6.27 12.16 11.35
CA ARG A 209 -5.38 10.98 11.37
C ARG A 209 -4.37 11.10 12.50
N GLY A 210 -4.19 10.02 13.25
CA GLY A 210 -3.16 9.88 14.28
C GLY A 210 -2.32 8.64 14.03
N THR A 211 -0.99 8.76 14.14
CA THR A 211 -0.09 7.60 14.12
C THR A 211 0.92 7.66 15.27
N VAL A 212 1.34 6.48 15.72
CA VAL A 212 2.39 6.31 16.74
C VAL A 212 3.32 5.19 16.27
N ASP A 213 4.62 5.42 16.31
CA ASP A 213 5.69 4.46 16.04
C ASP A 213 6.69 4.51 17.19
N ILE A 214 6.81 3.41 17.94
CA ILE A 214 7.69 3.31 19.08
C ILE A 214 8.61 2.11 18.86
N ASN A 215 9.91 2.35 18.76
CA ASN A 215 10.94 1.32 18.79
C ASN A 215 11.76 1.41 20.09
N ARG A 216 11.99 0.27 20.75
CA ARG A 216 12.75 0.19 22.00
C ARG A 216 13.66 -1.04 22.03
N ALA A 217 14.94 -0.81 22.23
CA ALA A 217 15.86 -1.84 22.71
C ALA A 217 15.50 -2.23 24.15
N VAL A 218 15.22 -3.51 24.36
CA VAL A 218 14.90 -4.10 25.67
C VAL A 218 16.16 -4.67 26.33
N THR A 219 17.05 -5.24 25.51
CA THR A 219 18.37 -5.75 25.90
C THR A 219 19.38 -5.47 24.79
N ASP A 220 20.65 -5.81 25.00
CA ASP A 220 21.72 -5.68 24.01
C ASP A 220 21.47 -6.47 22.70
N HIS A 221 20.50 -7.41 22.70
CA HIS A 221 20.17 -8.26 21.55
C HIS A 221 18.66 -8.39 21.30
N THR A 222 17.80 -7.66 22.02
CA THR A 222 16.35 -7.75 21.87
C THR A 222 15.75 -6.36 21.74
N ALA A 223 14.90 -6.16 20.74
CA ALA A 223 14.14 -4.93 20.56
C ALA A 223 12.67 -5.21 20.27
N VAL A 224 11.80 -4.27 20.62
CA VAL A 224 10.36 -4.29 20.33
C VAL A 224 9.98 -3.04 19.54
N ARG A 225 9.00 -3.18 18.65
CA ARG A 225 8.40 -2.05 17.92
C ARG A 225 6.88 -2.13 17.95
N LEU A 226 6.22 -1.00 18.09
CA LEU A 226 4.77 -0.86 18.04
C LEU A 226 4.40 0.28 17.10
N ASN A 227 3.67 -0.04 16.03
CA ASN A 227 3.02 0.93 15.17
C ASN A 227 1.51 0.95 15.42
N LEU A 228 0.91 2.13 15.50
CA LEU A 228 -0.54 2.36 15.63
C LEU A 228 -0.98 3.40 14.60
N MET A 229 -2.20 3.24 14.09
CA MET A 229 -2.86 4.19 13.20
C MET A 229 -4.34 4.27 13.56
N VAL A 230 -4.88 5.49 13.56
CA VAL A 230 -6.32 5.77 13.56
C VAL A 230 -6.61 6.88 12.56
N GLU A 231 -7.70 6.76 11.83
CA GLU A 231 -8.17 7.74 10.87
C GLU A 231 -9.69 7.78 10.83
N GLU A 232 -10.23 8.99 10.83
CA GLU A 232 -11.62 9.31 10.50
C GLU A 232 -11.60 10.37 9.41
N SER A 233 -12.29 10.16 8.29
CA SER A 233 -12.17 11.06 7.14
C SER A 233 -13.35 11.01 6.17
N GLY A 234 -13.65 12.14 5.55
CA GLY A 234 -14.42 12.19 4.31
C GLY A 234 -13.52 12.06 3.08
N PHE A 235 -14.12 11.85 1.91
CA PHE A 235 -13.41 11.91 0.63
C PHE A 235 -13.43 13.32 0.07
N ALA A 236 -12.27 13.85 -0.30
CA ALA A 236 -12.14 15.26 -0.63
C ALA A 236 -13.01 15.69 -1.84
N GLY A 237 -13.98 16.56 -1.59
CA GLY A 237 -15.05 16.97 -2.51
C GLY A 237 -15.99 15.84 -2.89
N ARG A 238 -16.43 15.09 -1.89
CA ARG A 238 -17.60 14.20 -1.90
C ARG A 238 -18.33 14.36 -0.57
N ASP A 239 -19.60 14.76 -0.63
CA ASP A 239 -20.40 15.09 0.56
C ASP A 239 -20.79 13.83 1.39
N LYS A 240 -20.91 12.65 0.77
CA LYS A 240 -21.46 11.46 1.43
C LYS A 240 -20.50 10.29 1.62
N ALA A 241 -19.31 10.36 1.05
CA ALA A 241 -18.33 9.29 1.17
C ALA A 241 -17.45 9.54 2.41
N ASP A 242 -17.25 8.48 3.19
CA ASP A 242 -16.57 8.51 4.48
C ASP A 242 -15.72 7.26 4.65
N ARG A 243 -14.77 7.35 5.59
CA ARG A 243 -13.81 6.29 5.92
C ARG A 243 -13.37 6.41 7.37
N SER A 244 -13.48 5.31 8.10
CA SER A 244 -12.91 5.06 9.43
C SER A 244 -11.93 3.91 9.32
N ALA A 245 -10.70 4.10 9.76
CA ALA A 245 -9.68 3.07 9.72
C ALA A 245 -8.84 3.07 10.99
N TRP A 246 -8.46 1.89 11.47
CA TRP A 246 -7.45 1.79 12.52
C TRP A 246 -6.57 0.55 12.32
N GLY A 247 -5.35 0.64 12.81
CA GLY A 247 -4.40 -0.45 12.71
C GLY A 247 -3.43 -0.52 13.89
N ILE A 248 -2.95 -1.72 14.16
CA ILE A 248 -1.94 -2.03 15.16
C ILE A 248 -0.96 -3.05 14.60
N ALA A 249 0.34 -2.79 14.77
CA ALA A 249 1.39 -3.71 14.34
C ALA A 249 2.51 -3.81 15.39
N PRO A 250 2.38 -4.73 16.36
CA PRO A 250 3.45 -5.02 17.30
C PRO A 250 4.45 -6.01 16.70
N SER A 251 5.72 -5.83 17.01
CA SER A 251 6.79 -6.75 16.64
C SER A 251 7.89 -6.82 17.69
N VAL A 252 8.60 -7.94 17.69
CA VAL A 252 9.76 -8.20 18.55
C VAL A 252 10.84 -8.90 17.75
N ALA A 253 12.08 -8.47 17.94
CA ALA A 253 13.26 -9.10 17.37
C ALA A 253 14.22 -9.54 18.48
N PHE A 254 14.80 -10.72 18.32
CA PHE A 254 15.79 -11.34 19.21
C PHE A 254 17.08 -11.63 18.46
N GLY A 255 18.20 -11.64 19.19
CA GLY A 255 19.52 -11.95 18.63
C GLY A 255 20.06 -10.86 17.71
N LEU A 256 19.57 -9.62 17.81
CA LEU A 256 20.05 -8.48 17.03
C LEU A 256 21.56 -8.28 17.27
N GLY A 257 22.35 -8.17 16.21
CA GLY A 257 23.81 -8.08 16.29
C GLY A 257 24.52 -9.42 16.60
N THR A 258 23.81 -10.55 16.55
CA THR A 258 24.37 -11.89 16.72
C THR A 258 24.21 -12.74 15.45
N PRO A 259 24.91 -13.88 15.33
CA PRO A 259 24.77 -14.78 14.19
C PRO A 259 23.38 -15.39 14.00
N THR A 260 22.51 -15.38 15.03
CA THR A 260 21.17 -15.97 14.93
C THR A 260 20.13 -14.93 15.32
N ARG A 261 19.23 -14.60 14.39
CA ARG A 261 18.24 -13.53 14.55
C ARG A 261 16.84 -14.11 14.36
N PHE A 262 15.90 -13.64 15.17
CA PHE A 262 14.50 -14.01 15.06
C PHE A 262 13.62 -12.77 15.12
N THR A 263 12.64 -12.66 14.22
CA THR A 263 11.64 -11.59 14.24
C THR A 263 10.24 -12.21 14.25
N LEU A 264 9.40 -11.72 15.15
CA LEU A 264 7.97 -11.99 15.21
C LEU A 264 7.23 -10.68 15.01
N ALA A 265 6.29 -10.64 14.08
CA ALA A 265 5.44 -9.47 13.86
C ALA A 265 3.98 -9.89 13.66
N TYR A 266 3.08 -9.03 14.11
CA TYR A 266 1.65 -9.11 13.84
C TYR A 266 1.19 -7.79 13.25
N GLN A 267 0.16 -7.82 12.41
CA GLN A 267 -0.54 -6.64 11.94
C GLN A 267 -2.03 -6.92 11.90
N HIS A 268 -2.81 -5.98 12.43
CA HIS A 268 -4.25 -5.90 12.27
C HIS A 268 -4.62 -4.54 11.69
N VAL A 269 -5.50 -4.52 10.71
CA VAL A 269 -6.04 -3.29 10.11
C VAL A 269 -7.53 -3.49 9.85
N THR A 270 -8.31 -2.47 10.18
CA THR A 270 -9.69 -2.33 9.69
C THR A 270 -9.81 -1.06 8.85
N ASP A 271 -10.66 -1.10 7.83
CA ASP A 271 -11.00 0.03 6.97
C ASP A 271 -12.49 -0.11 6.61
N GLU A 272 -13.31 0.78 7.18
CA GLU A 272 -14.76 0.75 7.08
C GLU A 272 -15.27 2.11 6.59
N GLY A 273 -16.39 2.13 5.87
CA GLY A 273 -17.06 3.39 5.51
C GLY A 273 -17.87 3.31 4.23
N ARG A 274 -18.32 4.46 3.74
CA ARG A 274 -19.03 4.57 2.46
C ARG A 274 -18.05 4.91 1.33
N PRO A 275 -17.80 3.99 0.37
CA PRO A 275 -16.84 4.23 -0.68
C PRO A 275 -17.36 5.22 -1.74
N ASP A 276 -16.46 6.02 -2.30
CA ASP A 276 -16.70 6.78 -3.54
C ASP A 276 -16.19 6.01 -4.76
N TRP A 277 -17.10 5.71 -5.68
CA TRP A 277 -16.82 5.01 -6.93
C TRP A 277 -16.85 5.93 -8.16
N GLY A 278 -16.79 7.23 -7.92
CA GLY A 278 -16.56 8.24 -8.94
C GLY A 278 -17.83 8.86 -9.51
N VAL A 279 -17.67 9.48 -10.67
CA VAL A 279 -18.68 10.31 -11.33
C VAL A 279 -18.92 9.82 -12.75
N PRO A 280 -20.10 10.12 -13.36
CA PRO A 280 -20.32 9.84 -14.77
C PRO A 280 -19.20 10.45 -15.62
N ALA A 281 -18.74 9.70 -16.62
CA ALA A 281 -17.67 10.17 -17.52
C ALA A 281 -18.02 11.46 -18.28
N SER A 282 -19.32 11.83 -18.33
CA SER A 282 -19.77 13.11 -18.88
C SER A 282 -19.30 14.33 -18.09
N LEU A 283 -18.98 14.21 -16.80
CA LEU A 283 -18.43 15.30 -15.96
C LEU A 283 -16.92 15.49 -16.13
N ILE A 284 -16.23 14.48 -16.66
CA ILE A 284 -14.76 14.48 -16.71
C ILE A 284 -14.32 15.25 -17.95
N LYS A 285 -13.86 16.48 -17.77
CA LYS A 285 -13.30 17.29 -18.84
C LYS A 285 -12.19 16.52 -19.57
N ASP A 286 -12.16 16.64 -20.89
CA ASP A 286 -11.21 15.98 -21.80
C ASP A 286 -11.43 14.45 -21.95
N SER A 287 -12.44 13.87 -21.30
CA SER A 287 -12.95 12.52 -21.61
C SER A 287 -13.64 12.49 -22.98
N PHE A 288 -13.54 11.37 -23.70
CA PHE A 288 -14.30 11.15 -24.94
C PHE A 288 -15.83 11.22 -24.73
N ARG A 289 -16.29 10.94 -23.51
CA ARG A 289 -17.71 11.00 -23.13
C ARG A 289 -18.11 12.32 -22.47
N TYR A 290 -17.20 13.30 -22.41
CA TYR A 290 -17.47 14.59 -21.79
C TYR A 290 -18.65 15.30 -22.46
N ASP A 291 -19.59 15.79 -21.66
CA ASP A 291 -20.68 16.65 -22.12
C ASP A 291 -20.52 18.04 -21.51
N PRO A 292 -20.28 19.10 -22.31
CA PRO A 292 -20.16 20.47 -21.82
C PRO A 292 -21.36 20.99 -21.02
N THR A 293 -22.56 20.46 -21.23
CA THR A 293 -23.76 20.85 -20.47
C THR A 293 -23.68 20.41 -19.01
N THR A 294 -22.91 19.37 -18.70
CA THR A 294 -22.73 18.87 -17.33
C THR A 294 -21.73 19.70 -16.51
N ARG A 295 -21.10 20.71 -17.11
CA ARG A 295 -20.09 21.56 -16.45
C ARG A 295 -20.61 22.27 -15.20
N SER A 296 -21.92 22.48 -15.08
CA SER A 296 -22.54 23.07 -13.89
C SER A 296 -22.72 22.10 -12.72
N SER A 297 -22.50 20.79 -12.93
CA SER A 297 -22.53 19.82 -11.84
C SER A 297 -21.40 20.14 -10.85
N LEU A 298 -21.73 20.08 -9.55
CA LEU A 298 -20.79 20.40 -8.51
C LEU A 298 -19.82 19.23 -8.27
N ARG A 299 -18.61 19.54 -7.80
CA ARG A 299 -17.62 18.48 -7.56
C ARG A 299 -18.02 17.61 -6.37
N ASP A 300 -18.72 18.14 -5.38
CA ASP A 300 -19.14 17.43 -4.17
C ASP A 300 -20.30 16.44 -4.35
N GLU A 301 -20.90 16.39 -5.55
CA GLU A 301 -21.98 15.47 -5.88
C GLU A 301 -21.57 13.99 -5.71
N PHE A 302 -22.48 13.21 -5.10
CA PHE A 302 -22.27 11.79 -4.79
C PHE A 302 -23.27 10.91 -5.54
N TYR A 303 -22.78 10.05 -6.43
CA TYR A 303 -23.59 9.17 -7.28
C TYR A 303 -23.87 7.80 -6.66
N GLY A 304 -23.26 7.51 -5.51
CA GLY A 304 -23.51 6.29 -4.76
C GLY A 304 -24.89 6.26 -4.08
N LEU A 305 -25.10 5.30 -3.19
CA LEU A 305 -26.28 5.23 -2.31
C LEU A 305 -25.89 5.41 -0.85
N SER A 306 -26.78 5.95 -0.02
CA SER A 306 -26.57 6.03 1.44
C SER A 306 -26.42 4.66 2.08
N SER A 307 -26.93 3.62 1.41
CA SER A 307 -26.78 2.23 1.83
C SER A 307 -25.42 1.63 1.45
N ASP A 308 -24.62 2.27 0.61
CA ASP A 308 -23.32 1.73 0.23
C ASP A 308 -22.40 1.67 1.45
N PHE A 309 -21.56 0.63 1.48
CA PHE A 309 -20.60 0.38 2.54
C PHE A 309 -19.42 -0.42 1.98
N GLN A 310 -18.30 -0.36 2.69
CA GLN A 310 -17.11 -1.16 2.50
C GLN A 310 -16.55 -1.46 3.88
N ASP A 311 -16.35 -2.73 4.19
CA ASP A 311 -15.79 -3.23 5.43
C ASP A 311 -14.62 -4.15 5.07
N ILE A 312 -13.42 -3.79 5.50
CA ILE A 312 -12.20 -4.56 5.31
C ILE A 312 -11.60 -4.85 6.68
N GLU A 313 -11.29 -6.12 6.94
CA GLU A 313 -10.47 -6.54 8.07
C GLU A 313 -9.29 -7.36 7.55
N SER A 314 -8.08 -7.02 7.99
CA SER A 314 -6.87 -7.73 7.58
C SER A 314 -6.00 -8.07 8.77
N ASN A 315 -5.66 -9.34 8.90
CA ASN A 315 -4.77 -9.88 9.92
C ASN A 315 -3.56 -10.53 9.26
N ALA A 316 -2.35 -10.29 9.78
CA ALA A 316 -1.13 -10.91 9.27
C ALA A 316 -0.14 -11.24 10.40
N PHE A 317 0.48 -12.43 10.32
CA PHE A 317 1.56 -12.86 11.21
C PHE A 317 2.81 -13.15 10.37
N LEU A 318 3.95 -12.70 10.86
CA LEU A 318 5.26 -12.94 10.27
C LEU A 318 6.20 -13.55 11.32
N LEU A 319 6.83 -14.65 10.96
CA LEU A 319 7.98 -15.22 11.65
C LEU A 319 9.15 -15.22 10.67
N ARG A 320 10.27 -14.61 11.04
CA ARG A 320 11.53 -14.68 10.29
C ARG A 320 12.63 -15.20 11.22
N ALA A 321 13.39 -16.17 10.73
CA ALA A 321 14.58 -16.71 11.39
C ALA A 321 15.76 -16.60 10.43
N GLU A 322 16.87 -16.07 10.89
CA GLU A 322 18.09 -15.94 10.10
C GLU A 322 19.27 -16.48 10.91
N HIS A 323 20.18 -17.19 10.24
CA HIS A 323 21.37 -17.73 10.85
C HIS A 323 22.57 -17.61 9.91
N ASP A 324 23.61 -16.92 10.38
CA ASP A 324 24.91 -16.89 9.73
C ASP A 324 25.64 -18.20 10.05
N LEU A 325 25.64 -19.11 9.07
CA LEU A 325 26.35 -20.39 9.17
C LEU A 325 27.87 -20.16 9.29
N ASN A 326 28.36 -19.10 8.65
CA ASN A 326 29.72 -18.58 8.75
C ASN A 326 29.77 -17.16 8.17
N SER A 327 30.98 -16.60 7.98
CA SER A 327 31.16 -15.22 7.47
C SER A 327 30.73 -14.99 6.03
N VAL A 328 30.41 -16.05 5.27
CA VAL A 328 30.05 -15.96 3.84
C VAL A 328 28.73 -16.66 3.51
N MET A 329 28.06 -17.29 4.48
CA MET A 329 26.84 -18.04 4.28
C MET A 329 25.79 -17.65 5.32
N THR A 330 24.62 -17.21 4.85
CA THR A 330 23.47 -16.88 5.69
C THR A 330 22.25 -17.65 5.20
N LEU A 331 21.63 -18.39 6.12
CA LEU A 331 20.35 -19.07 5.90
C LEU A 331 19.24 -18.24 6.50
N SER A 332 18.19 -17.95 5.72
CA SER A 332 16.96 -17.33 6.21
C SER A 332 15.76 -18.23 5.95
N ASN A 333 14.81 -18.22 6.89
CA ASN A 333 13.49 -18.80 6.71
C ASN A 333 12.45 -17.78 7.18
N GLN A 334 11.45 -17.53 6.34
CA GLN A 334 10.35 -16.65 6.64
C GLN A 334 9.03 -17.39 6.44
N THR A 335 8.17 -17.39 7.46
CA THR A 335 6.79 -17.81 7.35
C THR A 335 5.88 -16.60 7.53
N ARG A 336 4.96 -16.38 6.60
CA ARG A 336 3.92 -15.36 6.71
C ARG A 336 2.56 -16.00 6.51
N TRP A 337 1.64 -15.73 7.42
CA TRP A 337 0.20 -16.02 7.27
C TRP A 337 -0.52 -14.68 7.18
N SER A 338 -1.51 -14.56 6.30
CA SER A 338 -2.46 -13.45 6.33
C SER A 338 -3.85 -13.90 5.95
N ARG A 339 -4.83 -13.19 6.50
CA ARG A 339 -6.23 -13.31 6.14
C ARG A 339 -6.82 -11.92 5.96
N THR A 340 -7.52 -11.70 4.87
CA THR A 340 -8.26 -10.49 4.58
C THR A 340 -9.72 -10.83 4.29
N ASP A 341 -10.62 -10.25 5.07
CA ASP A 341 -12.06 -10.28 4.85
C ASP A 341 -12.46 -8.93 4.25
N HIS A 342 -13.04 -8.92 3.05
CA HIS A 342 -13.48 -7.69 2.39
C HIS A 342 -14.92 -7.84 1.89
N ARG A 343 -15.80 -7.00 2.45
CA ARG A 343 -17.22 -6.93 2.11
C ARG A 343 -17.57 -5.52 1.67
N ALA A 344 -18.25 -5.37 0.55
CA ALA A 344 -18.64 -4.07 0.05
C ALA A 344 -19.95 -4.15 -0.73
N ARG A 345 -20.79 -3.13 -0.57
CA ARG A 345 -21.87 -2.77 -1.50
C ARG A 345 -21.58 -1.36 -1.97
N PHE A 346 -21.47 -1.19 -3.28
CA PHE A 346 -21.09 0.09 -3.84
C PHE A 346 -21.80 0.36 -5.15
N THR A 347 -22.01 1.63 -5.47
CA THR A 347 -22.77 2.04 -6.64
C THR A 347 -21.91 2.88 -7.58
N THR A 348 -21.80 2.43 -8.83
CA THR A 348 -21.01 3.09 -9.89
C THR A 348 -21.93 3.81 -10.88
N PRO A 349 -21.65 5.05 -11.29
CA PRO A 349 -22.30 5.67 -12.45
C PRO A 349 -21.65 5.18 -13.75
N PHE A 350 -22.43 4.70 -14.73
CA PHE A 350 -21.85 4.12 -15.96
C PHE A 350 -22.42 4.66 -17.28
N ASN A 351 -23.61 5.26 -17.27
CA ASN A 351 -24.23 5.84 -18.48
C ASN A 351 -24.92 7.17 -18.18
N TYR A 352 -25.12 7.99 -19.22
CA TYR A 352 -25.76 9.29 -19.13
C TYR A 352 -26.60 9.58 -20.38
N ASP A 353 -27.82 10.08 -20.18
CA ASP A 353 -28.72 10.56 -21.22
C ASP A 353 -28.78 12.09 -21.20
N GLU A 354 -28.24 12.71 -22.25
CA GLU A 354 -28.20 14.18 -22.42
C GLU A 354 -29.58 14.81 -22.49
N ALA A 355 -30.57 14.13 -23.07
CA ALA A 355 -31.89 14.72 -23.28
C ALA A 355 -32.68 14.84 -21.97
N THR A 356 -32.40 13.95 -21.00
CA THR A 356 -33.10 13.89 -19.72
C THR A 356 -32.23 14.30 -18.54
N HIS A 357 -30.93 14.49 -18.75
CA HIS A 357 -29.90 14.71 -17.72
C HIS A 357 -29.83 13.59 -16.66
N ILE A 358 -30.24 12.38 -17.02
CA ILE A 358 -30.25 11.23 -16.13
C ILE A 358 -29.00 10.38 -16.31
N ALA A 359 -28.30 10.11 -15.21
CA ALA A 359 -27.26 9.11 -15.13
C ALA A 359 -27.85 7.75 -14.71
N THR A 360 -27.42 6.67 -15.37
CA THR A 360 -27.68 5.31 -14.91
C THR A 360 -26.57 4.88 -13.96
N THR A 361 -26.96 4.31 -12.84
CA THR A 361 -26.05 3.79 -11.81
C THR A 361 -26.26 2.31 -11.59
N GLN A 362 -25.20 1.57 -11.29
CA GLN A 362 -25.24 0.15 -11.00
C GLN A 362 -24.66 -0.13 -9.63
N THR A 363 -25.49 -0.68 -8.74
CA THR A 363 -25.04 -1.23 -7.46
C THR A 363 -24.44 -2.60 -7.69
N GLN A 364 -23.21 -2.76 -7.22
CA GLN A 364 -22.38 -3.95 -7.26
C GLN A 364 -22.00 -4.35 -5.83
N PHE A 365 -21.46 -5.55 -5.71
CA PHE A 365 -21.11 -6.15 -4.43
C PHE A 365 -19.76 -6.85 -4.53
N TYR A 366 -19.06 -6.85 -3.41
CA TYR A 366 -17.84 -7.61 -3.20
C TYR A 366 -17.96 -8.33 -1.86
N ASP A 367 -17.71 -9.63 -1.84
CA ASP A 367 -17.67 -10.42 -0.62
C ASP A 367 -16.60 -11.49 -0.84
N ARG A 368 -15.45 -11.31 -0.19
CA ARG A 368 -14.33 -12.23 -0.35
C ARG A 368 -13.51 -12.31 0.91
N GLU A 369 -13.30 -13.55 1.35
CA GLU A 369 -12.24 -13.92 2.27
C GLU A 369 -11.03 -14.37 1.44
N THR A 370 -9.83 -13.96 1.81
CA THR A 370 -8.58 -14.41 1.19
C THR A 370 -7.58 -14.74 2.28
N THR A 371 -7.12 -15.99 2.29
CA THR A 371 -6.07 -16.47 3.19
C THR A 371 -4.82 -16.81 2.38
N THR A 372 -3.65 -16.47 2.91
CA THR A 372 -2.37 -16.80 2.28
C THR A 372 -1.39 -17.26 3.33
N VAL A 373 -0.71 -18.38 3.05
CA VAL A 373 0.43 -18.87 3.82
C VAL A 373 1.61 -19.02 2.89
N SER A 374 2.72 -18.38 3.23
CA SER A 374 3.98 -18.53 2.50
C SER A 374 5.10 -18.94 3.44
N ASN A 375 5.91 -19.92 3.06
CA ASN A 375 7.20 -20.23 3.68
C ASN A 375 8.30 -20.05 2.64
N LEU A 376 9.22 -19.12 2.89
CA LEU A 376 10.32 -18.75 2.02
C LEU A 376 11.63 -19.11 2.69
N THR A 377 12.40 -20.04 2.14
CA THR A 377 13.74 -20.38 2.62
C THR A 377 14.77 -19.92 1.62
N ASN A 378 15.74 -19.12 2.04
CA ASN A 378 16.84 -18.64 1.21
C ASN A 378 18.20 -18.96 1.85
N LEU A 379 19.17 -19.30 1.01
CA LEU A 379 20.58 -19.42 1.35
C LEU A 379 21.36 -18.43 0.50
N GLY A 380 21.91 -17.41 1.15
CA GLY A 380 22.90 -16.49 0.58
C GLY A 380 24.30 -17.05 0.74
N VAL A 381 25.11 -17.06 -0.32
CA VAL A 381 26.51 -17.53 -0.30
C VAL A 381 27.41 -16.57 -1.08
N GLN A 382 28.52 -16.17 -0.46
CA GLN A 382 29.59 -15.42 -1.11
C GLN A 382 30.83 -16.29 -1.27
N PHE A 383 31.35 -16.45 -2.48
CA PHE A 383 32.52 -17.29 -2.71
C PHE A 383 33.28 -16.88 -3.97
N ASN A 384 34.54 -17.32 -4.07
CA ASN A 384 35.39 -17.00 -5.20
C ASN A 384 35.79 -18.29 -5.94
N THR A 385 35.74 -18.25 -7.28
CA THR A 385 36.24 -19.32 -8.15
C THR A 385 37.54 -18.87 -8.82
N GLY A 386 38.56 -18.61 -8.00
CA GLY A 386 39.81 -18.00 -8.46
C GLY A 386 39.70 -16.48 -8.48
N ALA A 387 39.71 -15.89 -9.68
CA ALA A 387 39.60 -14.44 -9.87
C ALA A 387 38.16 -13.92 -9.99
N ILE A 388 37.19 -14.83 -10.02
CA ILE A 388 35.77 -14.51 -10.20
C ILE A 388 35.09 -14.56 -8.84
N ASN A 389 34.39 -13.49 -8.45
CA ASN A 389 33.58 -13.44 -7.24
C ASN A 389 32.13 -13.79 -7.55
N HIS A 390 31.48 -14.51 -6.65
CA HIS A 390 30.08 -14.91 -6.75
C HIS A 390 29.31 -14.43 -5.54
N HIS A 391 28.13 -13.85 -5.79
CA HIS A 391 27.11 -13.54 -4.80
C HIS A 391 25.86 -14.33 -5.18
N LEU A 392 25.69 -15.48 -4.54
CA LEU A 392 24.64 -16.44 -4.83
C LEU A 392 23.48 -16.29 -3.83
N ALA A 393 22.25 -16.35 -4.31
CA ALA A 393 21.03 -16.54 -3.53
C ALA A 393 20.24 -17.71 -4.12
N THR A 394 19.95 -18.73 -3.33
CA THR A 394 19.17 -19.90 -3.78
C THR A 394 18.19 -20.31 -2.69
N GLY A 395 17.03 -20.82 -3.09
CA GLY A 395 15.99 -21.10 -2.12
C GLY A 395 14.87 -21.97 -2.64
N ILE A 396 14.00 -22.32 -1.69
CA ILE A 396 12.74 -23.02 -1.91
C ILE A 396 11.61 -22.22 -1.29
N GLU A 397 10.46 -22.23 -1.93
CA GLU A 397 9.28 -21.51 -1.48
C GLU A 397 8.04 -22.38 -1.59
N PHE A 398 7.23 -22.35 -0.54
CA PHE A 398 5.89 -22.92 -0.55
C PHE A 398 4.89 -21.79 -0.32
N THR A 399 3.83 -21.75 -1.12
CA THR A 399 2.71 -20.83 -0.90
C THR A 399 1.39 -21.56 -1.10
N ARG A 400 0.44 -21.28 -0.22
CA ARG A 400 -0.97 -21.64 -0.37
C ARG A 400 -1.80 -20.36 -0.32
N GLU A 401 -2.62 -20.13 -1.34
CA GLU A 401 -3.58 -19.04 -1.42
C GLU A 401 -4.99 -19.63 -1.49
N GLU A 402 -5.86 -19.24 -0.58
CA GLU A 402 -7.26 -19.68 -0.51
C GLU A 402 -8.15 -18.44 -0.64
N SER A 403 -9.21 -18.53 -1.42
CA SER A 403 -10.20 -17.46 -1.55
C SER A 403 -11.60 -18.01 -1.62
N ASP A 404 -12.44 -17.57 -0.69
CA ASP A 404 -13.88 -17.82 -0.68
C ASP A 404 -14.63 -16.54 -1.04
N ALA A 405 -15.58 -16.63 -1.96
CA ALA A 405 -16.21 -15.46 -2.54
C ALA A 405 -17.69 -15.59 -2.82
N GLY A 406 -18.48 -14.75 -2.13
CA GLY A 406 -19.87 -14.52 -2.46
C GLY A 406 -20.02 -13.87 -3.83
N ARG A 407 -20.96 -14.38 -4.64
CA ARG A 407 -21.33 -13.79 -5.92
C ARG A 407 -22.74 -13.24 -5.85
N PHE A 408 -22.91 -12.04 -6.39
CA PHE A 408 -24.16 -11.29 -6.38
C PHE A 408 -24.57 -10.94 -7.81
N GLY A 409 -25.87 -10.74 -8.00
CA GLY A 409 -26.36 -9.96 -9.14
C GLY A 409 -26.06 -8.47 -8.94
N THR A 410 -26.29 -7.68 -9.98
CA THR A 410 -26.23 -6.21 -9.91
C THR A 410 -27.64 -5.63 -9.87
N SER A 411 -27.77 -4.41 -9.35
CA SER A 411 -29.03 -3.67 -9.34
C SER A 411 -28.84 -2.33 -10.04
N ASN A 412 -29.69 -2.02 -11.02
CA ASN A 412 -29.63 -0.76 -11.74
C ASN A 412 -30.63 0.25 -11.14
N SER A 413 -30.21 1.50 -11.10
CA SER A 413 -31.02 2.64 -10.73
C SER A 413 -30.64 3.85 -11.60
N THR A 414 -31.36 4.95 -11.45
CA THR A 414 -31.12 6.19 -12.19
C THR A 414 -31.12 7.37 -11.26
N THR A 415 -30.30 8.37 -11.55
CA THR A 415 -30.22 9.60 -10.75
C THR A 415 -30.02 10.81 -11.63
N ASP A 416 -30.49 11.97 -11.19
CA ASP A 416 -30.19 13.25 -11.83
C ASP A 416 -28.69 13.55 -11.71
N ILE A 417 -28.10 14.11 -12.77
CA ILE A 417 -26.67 14.40 -12.82
C ILE A 417 -26.25 15.65 -12.04
N PHE A 418 -27.16 16.59 -11.84
CA PHE A 418 -26.94 17.86 -11.14
C PHE A 418 -27.46 17.84 -9.71
N ASN A 419 -28.28 16.85 -9.35
CA ASN A 419 -28.81 16.68 -8.01
C ASN A 419 -29.05 15.19 -7.70
N PRO A 420 -27.99 14.37 -7.64
CA PRO A 420 -28.11 12.97 -7.33
C PRO A 420 -28.71 12.72 -5.94
N ASN A 421 -29.69 11.82 -5.87
CA ASN A 421 -30.30 11.44 -4.61
C ASN A 421 -29.69 10.12 -4.10
N PRO A 422 -28.93 10.11 -2.99
CA PRO A 422 -28.33 8.90 -2.43
C PRO A 422 -29.36 7.97 -1.77
N ASP A 423 -30.58 8.44 -1.49
CA ASP A 423 -31.68 7.65 -0.91
C ASP A 423 -32.70 7.18 -1.95
N ARG A 424 -32.39 7.31 -3.24
CA ARG A 424 -33.31 6.99 -4.36
C ARG A 424 -33.73 5.52 -4.46
N ALA A 425 -32.99 4.61 -3.85
CA ALA A 425 -33.22 3.18 -3.90
C ALA A 425 -33.11 2.57 -2.51
N PRO A 426 -33.94 1.55 -2.18
CA PRO A 426 -33.76 0.80 -0.94
C PRO A 426 -32.43 0.04 -0.95
N ALA A 427 -31.90 -0.23 0.24
CA ALA A 427 -30.75 -1.12 0.42
C ALA A 427 -31.03 -2.48 -0.24
N THR A 428 -30.25 -2.84 -1.27
CA THR A 428 -30.34 -4.16 -1.89
C THR A 428 -29.76 -5.21 -0.94
N PRO A 429 -30.45 -6.34 -0.67
CA PRO A 429 -29.97 -7.34 0.28
C PRO A 429 -28.53 -7.81 0.01
N PHE A 430 -27.73 -7.93 1.06
CA PHE A 430 -26.39 -8.50 1.01
C PHE A 430 -26.46 -9.99 1.37
N ASP A 431 -26.96 -10.79 0.43
CA ASP A 431 -27.12 -12.24 0.58
C ASP A 431 -26.69 -12.92 -0.72
N PRO A 432 -25.46 -13.46 -0.81
CA PRO A 432 -24.91 -13.99 -2.05
C PRO A 432 -25.62 -15.31 -2.44
N PRO A 433 -26.31 -15.39 -3.60
CA PRO A 433 -26.94 -16.63 -4.05
C PRO A 433 -25.95 -17.73 -4.47
N GLN A 434 -24.65 -17.41 -4.60
CA GLN A 434 -23.60 -18.35 -4.98
C GLN A 434 -22.31 -18.07 -4.22
N ASN A 435 -21.49 -19.09 -4.01
CA ASN A 435 -20.16 -18.98 -3.45
C ASN A 435 -19.15 -19.67 -4.37
N ASN A 436 -17.97 -19.06 -4.54
CA ASN A 436 -16.85 -19.66 -5.26
C ASN A 436 -15.66 -19.79 -4.32
N ALA A 437 -15.06 -20.98 -4.26
CA ALA A 437 -13.80 -21.21 -3.58
C ALA A 437 -12.68 -21.39 -4.62
N VAL A 438 -11.53 -20.77 -4.41
CA VAL A 438 -10.34 -20.91 -5.24
C VAL A 438 -9.16 -21.24 -4.33
N ASN A 439 -8.46 -22.32 -4.63
CA ASN A 439 -7.22 -22.67 -3.94
C ASN A 439 -6.08 -22.70 -4.95
N VAL A 440 -4.94 -22.15 -4.57
CA VAL A 440 -3.71 -22.18 -5.35
C VAL A 440 -2.57 -22.62 -4.45
N ASP A 441 -2.02 -23.80 -4.74
CA ASP A 441 -0.80 -24.29 -4.14
C ASP A 441 0.39 -24.03 -5.06
N THR A 442 1.52 -23.61 -4.52
CA THR A 442 2.72 -23.33 -5.31
C THR A 442 3.96 -23.80 -4.57
N LEU A 443 4.75 -24.64 -5.24
CA LEU A 443 6.09 -25.03 -4.81
C LEU A 443 7.09 -24.47 -5.83
N ALA A 444 8.08 -23.73 -5.35
CA ALA A 444 9.11 -23.16 -6.21
C ALA A 444 10.52 -23.39 -5.68
N ALA A 445 11.47 -23.40 -6.61
CA ALA A 445 12.89 -23.37 -6.33
C ALA A 445 13.57 -22.35 -7.24
N TYR A 446 14.61 -21.69 -6.74
CA TYR A 446 15.33 -20.69 -7.52
C TYR A 446 16.82 -20.67 -7.23
N VAL A 447 17.56 -20.10 -8.17
CA VAL A 447 18.98 -19.76 -8.03
C VAL A 447 19.26 -18.45 -8.79
N TYR A 448 19.84 -17.49 -8.09
CA TYR A 448 20.30 -16.21 -8.60
C TYR A 448 21.77 -16.01 -8.22
N ASP A 449 22.59 -15.55 -9.15
CA ASP A 449 24.01 -15.30 -8.93
C ASP A 449 24.40 -13.95 -9.57
N THR A 450 25.21 -13.18 -8.85
CA THR A 450 25.99 -12.09 -9.43
C THR A 450 27.44 -12.54 -9.52
N VAL A 451 27.92 -12.67 -10.76
CA VAL A 451 29.26 -13.11 -11.10
C VAL A 451 30.08 -11.88 -11.49
N GLU A 452 31.04 -11.51 -10.66
CA GLU A 452 31.98 -10.43 -10.93
C GLU A 452 33.24 -11.01 -11.58
N PHE A 453 33.50 -10.64 -12.84
CA PHE A 453 34.70 -11.09 -13.56
C PHE A 453 35.92 -10.22 -13.24
N ASN A 454 35.69 -8.93 -12.98
CA ASN A 454 36.66 -7.91 -12.60
C ASN A 454 35.90 -6.63 -12.19
N ASP A 455 36.63 -5.58 -11.81
CA ASP A 455 36.08 -4.29 -11.35
C ASP A 455 35.14 -3.62 -12.38
N ASN A 456 35.24 -3.96 -13.66
CA ASN A 456 34.47 -3.33 -14.74
C ASN A 456 33.33 -4.21 -15.27
N TRP A 457 33.34 -5.51 -15.04
CA TRP A 457 32.39 -6.43 -15.68
C TRP A 457 31.78 -7.41 -14.68
N GLN A 458 30.46 -7.43 -14.66
CA GLN A 458 29.68 -8.42 -13.92
C GLN A 458 28.50 -8.93 -14.76
N LEU A 459 28.08 -10.15 -14.46
CA LEU A 459 26.89 -10.78 -15.00
C LEU A 459 25.98 -11.15 -13.83
N THR A 460 24.76 -10.65 -13.82
CA THR A 460 23.77 -10.97 -12.80
C THR A 460 22.61 -11.69 -13.46
N GLY A 461 22.19 -12.82 -12.90
CA GLY A 461 21.04 -13.52 -13.41
C GLY A 461 20.63 -14.71 -12.57
N GLY A 462 19.53 -15.33 -12.96
CA GLY A 462 19.03 -16.51 -12.28
C GLY A 462 17.75 -17.04 -12.90
N LEU A 463 17.36 -18.20 -12.41
CA LEU A 463 16.20 -18.95 -12.85
C LEU A 463 15.38 -19.36 -11.63
N ARG A 464 14.07 -19.41 -11.84
CA ARG A 464 13.07 -19.92 -10.93
C ARG A 464 12.25 -20.96 -11.69
N VAL A 465 11.99 -22.07 -11.04
CA VAL A 465 11.02 -23.06 -11.48
C VAL A 465 9.94 -23.13 -10.43
N GLU A 466 8.68 -23.07 -10.84
CA GLU A 466 7.55 -23.26 -9.94
C GLU A 466 6.55 -24.24 -10.55
N HIS A 467 5.98 -25.07 -9.69
CA HIS A 467 4.83 -25.90 -10.01
C HIS A 467 3.67 -25.37 -9.18
N TYR A 468 2.55 -25.09 -9.84
CA TYR A 468 1.34 -24.66 -9.17
C TYR A 468 0.16 -25.53 -9.54
N GLU A 469 -0.72 -25.74 -8.57
CA GLU A 469 -1.98 -26.46 -8.70
C GLU A 469 -3.10 -25.49 -8.34
N VAL A 470 -4.14 -25.44 -9.17
CA VAL A 470 -5.32 -24.58 -8.98
C VAL A 470 -6.53 -25.48 -8.87
N SER A 471 -7.36 -25.26 -7.85
CA SER A 471 -8.71 -25.81 -7.78
C SER A 471 -9.75 -24.70 -7.63
N ILE A 472 -10.86 -24.84 -8.35
CA ILE A 472 -11.99 -23.92 -8.31
C ILE A 472 -13.26 -24.73 -8.05
N ASP A 473 -13.90 -24.43 -6.92
CA ASP A 473 -15.20 -24.96 -6.56
C ASP A 473 -16.25 -23.85 -6.64
N SER A 474 -17.48 -24.20 -7.00
CA SER A 474 -18.58 -23.24 -7.04
C SER A 474 -19.85 -23.90 -6.54
N GLY A 475 -20.46 -23.30 -5.51
CA GLY A 475 -21.74 -23.68 -4.94
C GLY A 475 -22.82 -22.65 -5.24
N THR A 476 -24.05 -23.09 -5.44
CA THR A 476 -25.21 -22.22 -5.61
C THR A 476 -26.34 -22.65 -4.66
N ILE A 477 -27.29 -21.76 -4.38
CA ILE A 477 -28.56 -22.17 -3.77
C ILE A 477 -29.24 -23.30 -4.59
N ASP A 478 -29.97 -24.18 -3.91
CA ASP A 478 -30.56 -25.41 -4.47
C ASP A 478 -31.30 -25.16 -5.80
N GLY A 479 -30.79 -25.77 -6.89
CA GLY A 479 -31.43 -25.79 -8.21
C GLY A 479 -30.91 -24.79 -9.25
N ALA A 480 -29.94 -23.93 -8.92
CA ALA A 480 -29.27 -23.06 -9.90
C ALA A 480 -28.10 -23.76 -10.61
N PRO A 481 -27.78 -23.41 -11.88
CA PRO A 481 -26.60 -23.93 -12.56
C PRO A 481 -25.32 -23.42 -11.89
N THR A 482 -24.36 -24.32 -11.67
CA THR A 482 -23.02 -23.98 -11.20
C THR A 482 -22.22 -23.24 -12.28
N GLY A 483 -21.27 -22.41 -11.87
CA GLY A 483 -20.40 -21.68 -12.81
C GLY A 483 -19.62 -22.64 -13.73
N SER A 484 -19.19 -22.15 -14.90
CA SER A 484 -18.51 -22.97 -15.91
C SER A 484 -17.17 -23.60 -15.48
N LEU A 485 -16.63 -23.14 -14.35
CA LEU A 485 -15.38 -23.63 -13.75
C LEU A 485 -15.63 -24.40 -12.44
N ALA A 486 -16.85 -24.81 -12.15
CA ALA A 486 -17.15 -25.60 -10.94
C ALA A 486 -16.46 -26.97 -11.01
N GLY A 487 -15.67 -27.30 -9.99
CA GLY A 487 -14.85 -28.52 -9.94
C GLY A 487 -13.69 -28.50 -10.93
N HIS A 488 -13.23 -27.31 -11.33
CA HIS A 488 -12.08 -27.17 -12.21
C HIS A 488 -10.78 -27.40 -11.43
N GLU A 489 -9.92 -28.24 -11.97
CA GLU A 489 -8.57 -28.47 -11.47
C GLU A 489 -7.60 -28.27 -12.64
N ASP A 490 -6.49 -27.59 -12.39
CA ASP A 490 -5.40 -27.43 -13.36
C ASP A 490 -4.05 -27.43 -12.63
N SER A 491 -2.99 -27.81 -13.34
CA SER A 491 -1.63 -27.70 -12.82
C SER A 491 -0.62 -27.44 -13.93
N GLU A 492 0.36 -26.60 -13.62
CA GLU A 492 1.39 -26.20 -14.58
C GLU A 492 2.74 -26.04 -13.91
N THR A 493 3.81 -26.32 -14.65
CA THR A 493 5.17 -25.97 -14.26
C THR A 493 5.67 -24.86 -15.17
N THR A 494 6.08 -23.75 -14.56
CA THR A 494 6.62 -22.60 -15.28
C THR A 494 8.08 -22.40 -14.92
N VAL A 495 8.82 -21.79 -15.85
CA VAL A 495 10.21 -21.37 -15.68
C VAL A 495 10.26 -19.88 -15.95
N SER A 496 10.77 -19.13 -14.99
CA SER A 496 10.97 -17.69 -15.09
C SER A 496 12.39 -17.33 -14.66
N GLY A 497 12.83 -16.11 -14.95
CA GLY A 497 14.18 -15.69 -14.60
C GLY A 497 14.62 -14.43 -15.31
N LYS A 498 15.87 -14.05 -15.09
CA LYS A 498 16.48 -12.87 -15.70
C LYS A 498 17.97 -13.06 -15.86
N ILE A 499 18.56 -12.40 -16.84
CA ILE A 499 20.00 -12.29 -17.00
C ILE A 499 20.35 -10.90 -17.53
N GLY A 500 21.39 -10.29 -16.97
CA GLY A 500 21.84 -8.98 -17.35
C GLY A 500 23.35 -8.83 -17.21
N LEU A 501 23.95 -8.20 -18.22
CA LEU A 501 25.35 -7.85 -18.26
C LEU A 501 25.50 -6.39 -17.84
N VAL A 502 26.45 -6.12 -16.94
CA VAL A 502 26.75 -4.77 -16.46
C VAL A 502 28.21 -4.45 -16.73
N TYR A 503 28.43 -3.26 -17.28
CA TYR A 503 29.72 -2.63 -17.46
C TYR A 503 29.83 -1.42 -16.54
N LYS A 504 30.88 -1.36 -15.72
CA LYS A 504 31.15 -0.32 -14.73
C LYS A 504 32.32 0.55 -15.21
N PRO A 505 32.07 1.63 -15.98
CA PRO A 505 33.13 2.55 -16.43
C PRO A 505 33.80 3.32 -15.28
N SER A 506 33.15 3.40 -14.11
CA SER A 506 33.66 4.02 -12.89
C SER A 506 32.95 3.43 -11.67
N GLU A 507 33.48 3.62 -10.47
CA GLU A 507 32.89 3.08 -9.22
C GLU A 507 31.44 3.54 -8.98
N ASN A 508 31.06 4.73 -9.46
CA ASN A 508 29.75 5.34 -9.21
C ASN A 508 28.81 5.30 -10.43
N GLY A 509 29.11 4.48 -11.44
CA GLY A 509 28.31 4.44 -12.66
C GLY A 509 28.35 3.09 -13.34
N SER A 510 27.17 2.61 -13.75
CA SER A 510 26.98 1.35 -14.45
C SER A 510 26.19 1.56 -15.75
N ILE A 511 26.47 0.72 -16.74
CA ILE A 511 25.70 0.60 -17.98
C ILE A 511 25.31 -0.87 -18.10
N TYR A 512 24.03 -1.16 -18.31
CA TYR A 512 23.57 -2.55 -18.34
C TYR A 512 22.64 -2.84 -19.52
N ALA A 513 22.55 -4.11 -19.88
CA ALA A 513 21.52 -4.67 -20.74
C ALA A 513 21.01 -5.96 -20.10
N ALA A 514 19.69 -6.16 -20.09
CA ALA A 514 19.07 -7.31 -19.46
C ALA A 514 17.89 -7.84 -20.26
N VAL A 515 17.64 -9.15 -20.10
CA VAL A 515 16.46 -9.84 -20.60
C VAL A 515 15.85 -10.64 -19.45
N GLY A 516 14.53 -10.62 -19.36
CA GLY A 516 13.77 -11.38 -18.37
C GLY A 516 12.73 -12.25 -19.06
N LEU A 517 12.48 -13.41 -18.45
CA LEU A 517 11.39 -14.33 -18.76
C LEU A 517 10.42 -14.28 -17.58
N ALA A 518 9.19 -13.86 -17.84
CA ALA A 518 8.10 -13.84 -16.87
C ALA A 518 7.08 -14.92 -17.22
#